data_AF-A0A956FEI8-F1
#
_entry.id   AF-A0A956FEI8-F1
#
_cell.length_a   1.000
_cell.length_b   1.000
_cell.length_c   1.000
_cell.angle_alpha   90.00
_cell.angle_beta   90.00
_cell.angle_gamma   90.00
#
_symmetry.space_group_name_H-M   'P 1'
#
loop_
_entity.id
_entity.type
_entity.pdbx_description
1 polymer ?
#
loop_
_entity_poly.entity_id
_entity_poly.type
_entity_poly.pdbx_seq_one_letter_code
_entity_poly.pdbx_strand_id
1 'polypeptide(L)'
;MDAATTPSSIPLPPAHPLVSRADEVFARTSPYEGRGFVHHCRRLFSFTAMLMEHRGVGFDPALAYFIAMVHDLGLVSERDQGINYLHRSLALFRRETAGLTVPEPDPEVVEQCLLYNHRVLPVPGLSDAAECFRNAVMIEHSRGRLRFGLPRDRVAPVFDRYPREDFDRVLLDFTWRTLSREPLTLVRGIFF
;
A
#
# COMPACT_ATOMS: atom_id res chain seq x y z
N MET A 1 32.88 16.13 -6.74
CA MET A 1 32.68 15.55 -8.09
C MET A 1 31.30 14.93 -8.05
N ASP A 2 30.30 15.72 -8.41
CA ASP A 2 28.89 15.36 -8.26
C ASP A 2 28.54 14.28 -9.28
N ALA A 3 28.28 13.06 -8.79
CA ALA A 3 27.62 12.06 -9.59
C ALA A 3 26.20 12.57 -9.84
N ALA A 4 25.95 13.03 -11.07
CA ALA A 4 24.61 13.31 -11.56
C ALA A 4 23.81 11.99 -11.51
N THR A 5 23.10 11.78 -10.41
CA THR A 5 22.13 10.69 -10.28
C THR A 5 21.09 10.90 -11.37
N THR A 6 21.11 10.04 -12.38
CA THR A 6 20.06 9.97 -13.40
C THR A 6 18.71 9.96 -12.68
N PRO A 7 17.70 10.74 -13.10
CA PRO A 7 16.38 10.65 -12.50
C PRO A 7 15.89 9.21 -12.68
N SER A 8 15.97 8.43 -11.60
CA SER A 8 15.52 7.05 -11.59
C SER A 8 14.03 7.08 -11.91
N SER A 9 13.65 6.40 -12.99
CA SER A 9 12.28 6.31 -13.47
C SER A 9 11.35 5.87 -12.35
N ILE A 10 10.12 6.40 -12.33
CA ILE A 10 9.09 5.95 -11.39
C ILE A 10 8.94 4.43 -11.52
N PRO A 11 9.09 3.65 -10.43
CA PRO A 11 8.96 2.21 -10.48
C PRO A 11 7.61 1.79 -11.05
N LEU A 12 7.63 0.82 -11.97
CA LEU A 12 6.44 0.23 -12.55
C LEU A 12 6.31 -1.21 -12.06
N PRO A 13 5.07 -1.71 -11.87
CA PRO A 13 4.90 -3.11 -11.55
C PRO A 13 5.48 -3.98 -12.69
N PRO A 14 6.12 -5.11 -12.35
CA PRO A 14 6.69 -6.00 -13.36
C PRO A 14 5.59 -6.68 -14.17
N ALA A 15 5.95 -7.22 -15.34
CA ALA A 15 5.08 -8.16 -16.04
C ALA A 15 5.03 -9.48 -15.24
N HIS A 16 3.95 -9.70 -14.49
CA HIS A 16 3.79 -10.88 -13.64
C HIS A 16 2.30 -11.22 -13.46
N PRO A 17 1.89 -12.51 -13.41
CA PRO A 17 0.48 -12.90 -13.22
C PRO A 17 -0.16 -12.31 -11.97
N LEU A 18 0.59 -12.16 -10.87
CA LEU A 18 0.10 -11.50 -9.65
C LEU A 18 -0.29 -10.03 -9.88
N VAL A 19 0.37 -9.31 -10.78
CA VAL A 19 0.05 -7.91 -11.07
C VAL A 19 -1.31 -7.82 -11.77
N SER A 20 -1.53 -8.64 -12.80
CA SER A 20 -2.83 -8.73 -13.47
C SER A 20 -3.94 -9.16 -12.50
N ARG A 21 -3.65 -10.14 -11.64
CA ARG A 21 -4.57 -10.59 -10.60
C ARG A 21 -4.92 -9.48 -9.63
N ALA A 22 -3.94 -8.69 -9.17
CA ALA A 22 -4.18 -7.56 -8.28
C ALA A 22 -5.08 -6.50 -8.92
N ASP A 23 -4.86 -6.18 -10.19
CA ASP A 23 -5.70 -5.25 -10.95
C ASP A 23 -7.15 -5.78 -11.08
N GLU A 24 -7.33 -7.07 -11.38
CA GLU A 24 -8.66 -7.71 -11.44
C GLU A 24 -9.38 -7.71 -10.08
N VAL A 25 -8.66 -8.02 -9.00
CA VAL A 25 -9.20 -8.01 -7.63
C VAL A 25 -9.63 -6.59 -7.27
N PHE A 26 -8.80 -5.60 -7.55
CA PHE A 26 -9.13 -4.20 -7.30
C PHE A 26 -10.37 -3.77 -8.08
N ALA A 27 -10.39 -4.01 -9.40
CA ALA A 27 -11.50 -3.61 -10.27
C ALA A 27 -12.83 -4.24 -9.87
N ARG A 28 -12.81 -5.49 -9.37
CA ARG A 28 -14.01 -6.18 -8.89
C ARG A 28 -14.48 -5.71 -7.51
N THR A 29 -13.56 -5.23 -6.66
CA THR A 29 -13.85 -4.96 -5.25
C THR A 29 -14.08 -3.47 -4.97
N SER A 30 -13.38 -2.59 -5.68
CA SER A 30 -13.52 -1.14 -5.53
C SER A 30 -14.88 -0.69 -6.08
N PRO A 31 -15.74 -0.05 -5.27
CA PRO A 31 -17.01 0.49 -5.74
C PRO A 31 -16.88 1.86 -6.40
N TYR A 32 -15.67 2.45 -6.43
CA TYR A 32 -15.45 3.81 -6.92
C TYR A 32 -15.17 3.80 -8.43
N GLU A 33 -15.93 4.61 -9.16
CA GLU A 33 -15.78 4.78 -10.62
C GLU A 33 -14.54 5.60 -11.01
N GLY A 34 -14.12 6.53 -10.14
CA GLY A 34 -12.96 7.38 -10.35
C GLY A 34 -11.62 6.66 -10.16
N ARG A 35 -10.52 7.29 -10.60
CA ARG A 35 -9.20 6.66 -10.56
C ARG A 35 -8.39 7.01 -9.31
N GLY A 36 -8.90 7.88 -8.44
CA GLY A 36 -8.19 8.33 -7.26
C GLY A 36 -7.73 7.19 -6.35
N PHE A 37 -8.56 6.17 -6.16
CA PHE A 37 -8.22 5.04 -5.30
C PHE A 37 -7.18 4.10 -5.93
N VAL A 38 -7.32 3.74 -7.21
CA VAL A 38 -6.29 2.92 -7.90
C VAL A 38 -4.96 3.70 -7.99
N HIS A 39 -5.02 5.02 -8.19
CA HIS A 39 -3.84 5.87 -8.17
C HIS A 39 -3.19 5.92 -6.80
N HIS A 40 -3.96 5.96 -5.71
CA HIS A 40 -3.45 5.83 -4.34
C HIS A 40 -2.63 4.54 -4.16
N CYS A 41 -3.18 3.40 -4.54
CA CYS A 41 -2.47 2.12 -4.48
C CYS A 41 -1.18 2.11 -5.33
N ARG A 42 -1.22 2.69 -6.54
CA ARG A 42 -0.05 2.78 -7.43
C ARG A 42 1.03 3.73 -6.91
N ARG A 43 0.66 4.84 -6.27
CA ARG A 43 1.59 5.71 -5.54
C ARG A 43 2.25 4.93 -4.40
N LEU A 44 1.45 4.19 -3.63
CA LEU A 44 1.94 3.40 -2.51
C LEU A 44 2.97 2.34 -2.95
N PHE A 45 2.67 1.60 -4.02
CA PHE A 45 3.63 0.69 -4.65
C PHE A 45 4.93 1.42 -5.06
N SER A 46 4.80 2.55 -5.76
CA SER A 46 5.96 3.31 -6.24
C SER A 46 6.87 3.75 -5.10
N PHE A 47 6.30 4.30 -4.02
CA PHE A 47 7.05 4.73 -2.85
C PHE A 47 7.65 3.56 -2.08
N THR A 48 6.94 2.43 -1.99
CA THR A 48 7.45 1.21 -1.36
C THR A 48 8.69 0.72 -2.10
N ALA A 49 8.62 0.60 -3.44
CA ALA A 49 9.73 0.18 -4.27
C ALA A 49 10.93 1.14 -4.17
N MET A 50 10.69 2.45 -4.17
CA MET A 50 11.75 3.46 -3.98
C MET A 50 12.42 3.35 -2.60
N LEU A 51 11.65 3.12 -1.53
CA LEU A 51 12.19 2.96 -0.18
C LEU A 51 12.99 1.67 -0.03
N MET A 52 12.51 0.57 -0.60
CA MET A 52 13.22 -0.71 -0.63
C MET A 52 14.55 -0.59 -1.37
N GLU A 53 14.55 0.04 -2.55
CA GLU A 53 15.77 0.37 -3.31
C GLU A 53 16.72 1.23 -2.46
N HIS A 54 16.21 2.32 -1.87
CA HIS A 54 17.01 3.25 -1.08
C HIS A 54 17.68 2.59 0.14
N ARG A 55 17.05 1.58 0.72
CA ARG A 55 17.52 0.88 1.93
C ARG A 55 18.20 -0.46 1.66
N GLY A 56 18.28 -0.90 0.40
CA GLY A 56 18.82 -2.21 0.04
C GLY A 56 17.97 -3.39 0.56
N VAL A 57 16.65 -3.20 0.69
CA VAL A 57 15.71 -4.22 1.19
C VAL A 57 15.19 -5.03 0.02
N GLY A 58 15.42 -6.34 0.04
CA GLY A 58 14.88 -7.26 -0.95
C GLY A 58 13.43 -7.61 -0.65
N PHE A 59 12.55 -7.40 -1.63
CA PHE A 59 11.17 -7.87 -1.59
C PHE A 59 10.63 -8.00 -3.02
N ASP A 60 9.80 -8.99 -3.28
CA ASP A 60 9.30 -9.22 -4.63
C ASP A 60 8.38 -8.06 -5.10
N PRO A 61 8.67 -7.42 -6.25
CA PRO A 61 7.90 -6.26 -6.70
C PRO A 61 6.48 -6.60 -7.17
N ALA A 62 6.23 -7.81 -7.67
CA ALA A 62 4.87 -8.22 -8.04
C ALA A 62 4.01 -8.43 -6.79
N LEU A 63 4.59 -8.99 -5.73
CA LEU A 63 3.95 -9.13 -4.44
C LEU A 63 3.71 -7.77 -3.76
N ALA A 64 4.70 -6.87 -3.75
CA ALA A 64 4.53 -5.50 -3.23
C ALA A 64 3.39 -4.77 -3.93
N TYR A 65 3.29 -4.92 -5.26
CA TYR A 65 2.17 -4.35 -6.02
C TYR A 65 0.84 -4.93 -5.56
N PHE A 66 0.71 -6.25 -5.45
CA PHE A 66 -0.53 -6.89 -4.99
C PHE A 66 -0.94 -6.37 -3.61
N ILE A 67 -0.01 -6.35 -2.65
CA ILE A 67 -0.26 -5.83 -1.30
C ILE A 67 -0.76 -4.38 -1.37
N ALA A 68 -0.08 -3.51 -2.13
CA ALA A 68 -0.50 -2.11 -2.30
C ALA A 68 -1.91 -1.97 -2.87
N MET A 69 -2.27 -2.83 -3.84
CA MET A 69 -3.60 -2.83 -4.45
C MET A 69 -4.70 -3.27 -3.49
N VAL A 70 -4.42 -4.15 -2.52
CA VAL A 70 -5.48 -4.69 -1.66
C VAL A 70 -5.52 -4.13 -0.24
N HIS A 71 -4.51 -3.37 0.20
CA HIS A 71 -4.32 -3.01 1.61
C HIS A 71 -5.53 -2.32 2.27
N ASP A 72 -6.27 -1.49 1.52
CA ASP A 72 -7.45 -0.78 2.02
C ASP A 72 -8.78 -1.35 1.50
N LEU A 73 -8.76 -2.40 0.67
CA LEU A 73 -9.99 -2.99 0.11
C LEU A 73 -10.87 -3.64 1.17
N GLY A 74 -10.35 -3.97 2.35
CA GLY A 74 -11.15 -4.43 3.49
C GLY A 74 -12.19 -3.42 3.98
N LEU A 75 -12.08 -2.13 3.63
CA LEU A 75 -13.12 -1.12 3.94
C LEU A 75 -14.38 -1.27 3.08
N VAL A 76 -14.24 -1.91 1.92
CA VAL A 76 -15.29 -2.06 0.91
C VAL A 76 -15.58 -3.52 0.54
N SER A 77 -14.75 -4.48 0.96
CA SER A 77 -15.04 -5.89 0.78
C SER A 77 -16.22 -6.33 1.65
N GLU A 78 -17.20 -6.96 1.01
CA GLU A 78 -18.41 -7.48 1.66
C GLU A 78 -18.28 -8.94 2.09
N ARG A 79 -17.32 -9.67 1.50
CA ARG A 79 -17.18 -11.14 1.68
C ARG A 79 -16.13 -11.52 2.70
N ASP A 80 -15.15 -10.65 2.92
CA ASP A 80 -14.02 -10.93 3.80
C ASP A 80 -14.34 -10.60 5.26
N GLN A 81 -13.89 -11.46 6.16
CA GLN A 81 -14.12 -11.34 7.60
C GLN A 81 -12.82 -11.01 8.32
N GLY A 82 -12.93 -10.28 9.42
CA GLY A 82 -11.79 -9.84 10.22
C GLY A 82 -12.22 -8.87 11.31
N ILE A 83 -11.42 -8.79 12.39
CA ILE A 83 -11.72 -7.91 13.53
C ILE A 83 -11.74 -6.42 13.17
N ASN A 84 -11.08 -6.05 12.06
CA ASN A 84 -11.15 -4.74 11.44
C ASN A 84 -10.86 -4.83 9.92
N TYR A 85 -10.92 -3.71 9.20
CA TYR A 85 -10.67 -3.69 7.76
C TYR A 85 -9.27 -4.18 7.36
N LEU A 86 -8.25 -3.96 8.17
CA LEU A 86 -6.89 -4.44 7.88
C LEU A 86 -6.85 -5.97 7.81
N HIS A 87 -7.54 -6.62 8.75
CA HIS A 87 -7.71 -8.07 8.75
C HIS A 87 -8.58 -8.55 7.58
N ARG A 88 -9.58 -7.77 7.17
CA ARG A 88 -10.37 -8.08 5.97
C ARG A 88 -9.54 -7.95 4.69
N SER A 89 -8.64 -6.97 4.59
CA SER A 89 -7.68 -6.86 3.49
C SER A 89 -6.69 -8.03 3.46
N LEU A 90 -6.22 -8.49 4.63
CA LEU A 90 -5.41 -9.71 4.73
C LEU A 90 -6.17 -10.98 4.32
N ALA A 91 -7.42 -11.12 4.75
CA ALA A 91 -8.28 -12.23 4.33
C ALA A 91 -8.53 -12.21 2.82
N LEU A 92 -8.79 -11.02 2.24
CA LEU A 92 -8.91 -10.81 0.80
C LEU A 92 -7.64 -11.24 0.07
N PHE A 93 -6.48 -10.79 0.53
CA PHE A 93 -5.18 -11.17 -0.04
C PHE A 93 -5.05 -12.70 -0.07
N ARG A 94 -5.18 -13.36 1.09
CA ARG A 94 -5.04 -14.83 1.22
C ARG A 94 -6.01 -15.59 0.32
N ARG A 95 -7.27 -15.14 0.21
CA ARG A 95 -8.27 -15.75 -0.66
C ARG A 95 -7.87 -15.64 -2.13
N GLU A 96 -7.45 -14.45 -2.56
CA GLU A 96 -7.21 -14.17 -3.97
C GLU A 96 -5.87 -14.72 -4.47
N THR A 97 -4.94 -15.02 -3.56
CA THR A 97 -3.67 -15.70 -3.83
C THR A 97 -3.70 -17.21 -3.57
N ALA A 98 -4.79 -17.76 -3.04
CA ALA A 98 -4.91 -19.18 -2.77
C ALA A 98 -4.72 -19.99 -4.07
N GLY A 99 -3.79 -20.95 -4.05
CA GLY A 99 -3.47 -21.78 -5.21
C GLY A 99 -2.67 -21.11 -6.32
N LEU A 100 -2.25 -19.84 -6.15
CA LEU A 100 -1.30 -19.18 -7.04
C LEU A 100 0.13 -19.47 -6.59
N THR A 101 1.05 -19.54 -7.54
CA THR A 101 2.48 -19.41 -7.24
C THR A 101 2.75 -17.96 -6.86
N VAL A 102 2.81 -17.70 -5.56
CA VAL A 102 3.34 -16.45 -5.02
C VAL A 102 4.85 -16.64 -4.90
N PRO A 103 5.69 -15.66 -5.29
CA PRO A 103 7.08 -15.61 -4.85
C PRO A 103 7.13 -15.90 -3.34
N GLU A 104 8.14 -16.55 -2.78
CA GLU A 104 8.15 -16.88 -1.35
C GLU A 104 8.60 -15.66 -0.51
N PRO A 105 7.72 -14.78 0.00
CA PRO A 105 8.03 -14.04 1.21
C PRO A 105 7.87 -15.00 2.38
N ASP A 106 8.48 -14.65 3.50
CA ASP A 106 7.94 -15.06 4.79
C ASP A 106 6.48 -14.56 4.87
N PRO A 107 5.47 -15.44 5.08
CA PRO A 107 4.07 -15.04 5.24
C PRO A 107 3.88 -13.94 6.29
N GLU A 108 4.75 -13.92 7.32
CA GLU A 108 4.73 -12.90 8.35
C GLU A 108 4.96 -11.49 7.79
N VAL A 109 5.85 -11.33 6.80
CA VAL A 109 6.13 -10.02 6.18
C VAL A 109 4.89 -9.47 5.47
N VAL A 110 4.11 -10.33 4.81
CA VAL A 110 2.86 -9.92 4.15
C VAL A 110 1.83 -9.46 5.18
N GLU A 111 1.68 -10.22 6.26
CA GLU A 111 0.80 -9.85 7.38
C GLU A 111 1.21 -8.51 7.97
N GLN A 112 2.51 -8.32 8.20
CA GLN A 112 3.04 -7.08 8.73
C GLN A 112 2.75 -5.89 7.81
N CYS A 113 2.94 -6.04 6.50
CA CYS A 113 2.58 -5.01 5.52
C CYS A 113 1.08 -4.68 5.55
N LEU A 114 0.20 -5.66 5.69
CA LEU A 114 -1.26 -5.42 5.63
C LEU A 114 -1.87 -4.96 6.96
N LEU A 115 -1.30 -5.37 8.09
CA LEU A 115 -1.87 -5.08 9.42
C LEU A 115 -1.27 -3.85 10.10
N TYR A 116 -0.04 -3.45 9.74
CA TYR A 116 0.67 -2.36 10.42
C TYR A 116 0.92 -1.14 9.52
N ASN A 117 0.42 -1.10 8.29
CA ASN A 117 0.74 -0.02 7.34
C ASN A 117 0.27 1.38 7.75
N HIS A 118 -0.81 1.50 8.52
CA HIS A 118 -1.30 2.78 9.03
C HIS A 118 -0.73 3.16 10.40
N ARG A 119 0.18 2.35 10.97
CA ARG A 119 0.80 2.64 12.26
C ARG A 119 1.62 3.91 12.18
N VAL A 120 1.25 4.92 12.98
CA VAL A 120 2.00 6.18 13.03
C VAL A 120 3.19 6.10 13.97
N LEU A 121 3.08 5.32 15.06
CA LEU A 121 4.18 5.05 15.98
C LEU A 121 5.07 3.90 15.49
N PRO A 122 6.34 3.84 15.91
CA PRO A 122 7.20 2.70 15.62
C PRO A 122 6.60 1.38 16.11
N VAL A 123 6.72 0.33 15.29
CA VAL A 123 6.28 -1.03 15.63
C VAL A 123 7.51 -1.89 15.88
N PRO A 124 7.79 -2.30 17.13
CA PRO A 124 8.93 -3.17 17.42
C PRO A 124 8.86 -4.50 16.67
N GLY A 125 9.99 -4.95 16.10
CA GLY A 125 10.07 -6.23 15.39
C GLY A 125 9.48 -6.25 13.99
N LEU A 126 9.04 -5.11 13.46
CA LEU A 126 8.57 -5.00 12.08
C LEU A 126 9.72 -5.28 11.10
N SER A 127 9.48 -6.11 10.08
CA SER A 127 10.44 -6.35 9.01
C SER A 127 10.74 -5.07 8.24
N ASP A 128 11.95 -4.99 7.67
CA ASP A 128 12.37 -3.81 6.90
C ASP A 128 11.45 -3.55 5.68
N ALA A 129 10.90 -4.60 5.08
CA ALA A 129 9.95 -4.50 3.97
C ALA A 129 8.62 -3.89 4.43
N ALA A 130 8.06 -4.35 5.55
CA ALA A 130 6.83 -3.79 6.11
C ALA A 130 7.03 -2.36 6.64
N GLU A 131 8.21 -2.04 7.17
CA GLU A 131 8.58 -0.68 7.56
C GLU A 131 8.71 0.23 6.31
N CYS A 132 9.23 -0.25 5.19
CA CYS A 132 9.21 0.48 3.92
C CYS A 132 7.76 0.76 3.46
N PHE A 133 6.89 -0.24 3.53
CA PHE A 133 5.49 -0.12 3.12
C PHE A 133 4.71 0.86 4.02
N ARG A 134 4.89 0.78 5.35
CA ARG A 134 4.32 1.73 6.32
C ARG A 134 4.81 3.16 6.07
N ASN A 135 6.10 3.34 5.81
CA ASN A 135 6.66 4.65 5.46
C ASN A 135 6.08 5.18 4.14
N ALA A 136 5.86 4.33 3.14
CA ALA A 136 5.22 4.70 1.89
C ALA A 136 3.77 5.20 2.09
N VAL A 137 3.00 4.58 3.00
CA VAL A 137 1.68 5.08 3.41
C VAL A 137 1.76 6.48 4.02
N MET A 138 2.76 6.76 4.86
CA MET A 138 2.96 8.08 5.45
C MET A 138 3.41 9.14 4.42
N ILE A 139 4.21 8.76 3.41
CA ILE A 139 4.54 9.65 2.28
C ILE A 139 3.25 10.05 1.54
N GLU A 140 2.39 9.08 1.25
CA GLU A 140 1.12 9.29 0.54
C GLU A 140 0.21 10.26 1.31
N HIS A 141 -0.09 9.95 2.57
CA HIS A 141 -0.99 10.73 3.40
C HIS A 141 -0.48 12.15 3.67
N SER A 142 0.83 12.31 3.81
CA SER A 142 1.45 13.63 4.00
C SER A 142 1.57 14.43 2.70
N ARG A 143 1.17 13.87 1.55
CA ARG A 143 1.34 14.43 0.20
C ARG A 143 2.81 14.75 -0.10
N GLY A 144 3.72 13.84 0.28
CA GLY A 144 5.16 13.95 0.06
C GLY A 144 5.91 14.93 0.97
N ARG A 145 5.26 15.41 2.05
CA ARG A 145 5.94 16.23 3.08
C ARG A 145 6.88 15.37 3.94
N LEU A 146 6.44 14.17 4.31
CA LEU A 146 7.30 13.10 4.83
C LEU A 146 7.90 12.33 3.65
N ARG A 147 9.17 11.92 3.77
CA ARG A 147 9.91 11.24 2.67
C ARG A 147 10.89 10.16 3.09
N PHE A 148 11.22 10.05 4.38
CA PHE A 148 12.04 8.96 4.94
C PHE A 148 13.35 8.68 4.18
N GLY A 149 14.06 9.74 3.79
CA GLY A 149 15.32 9.67 3.05
C GLY A 149 15.17 9.86 1.54
N LEU A 150 13.97 9.70 0.97
CA LEU A 150 13.75 9.96 -0.45
C LEU A 150 13.83 11.46 -0.79
N PRO A 151 14.47 11.84 -1.91
CA PRO A 151 14.54 13.23 -2.33
C PRO A 151 13.22 13.66 -2.98
N ARG A 152 12.92 14.97 -2.91
CA ARG A 152 11.63 15.54 -3.37
C ARG A 152 11.41 15.32 -4.86
N ASP A 153 12.47 15.42 -5.65
CA ASP A 153 12.49 15.23 -7.10
C ASP A 153 12.22 13.77 -7.52
N ARG A 154 12.38 12.78 -6.62
CA ARG A 154 11.89 11.41 -6.85
C ARG A 154 10.43 11.22 -6.42
N VAL A 155 9.98 11.91 -5.37
CA VAL A 155 8.62 11.75 -4.82
C VAL A 155 7.57 12.52 -5.64
N ALA A 156 7.86 13.76 -6.04
CA ALA A 156 6.89 14.62 -6.72
C ALA A 156 6.39 14.03 -8.06
N PRO A 157 7.25 13.47 -8.94
CA PRO A 157 6.80 12.87 -10.20
C PRO A 157 5.81 11.71 -10.03
N VAL A 158 5.84 11.01 -8.88
CA VAL A 158 4.88 9.93 -8.59
C VAL A 158 3.46 10.47 -8.45
N PHE A 159 3.30 11.65 -7.82
CA PHE A 159 2.00 12.33 -7.74
C PHE A 159 1.55 12.91 -9.09
N ASP A 160 2.50 13.34 -9.93
CA ASP A 160 2.18 13.81 -11.30
C ASP A 160 1.70 12.65 -12.19
N ARG A 161 2.37 11.49 -12.10
CA ARG A 161 2.00 10.28 -12.86
C ARG A 161 0.68 9.66 -12.38
N TYR A 162 0.44 9.70 -11.08
CA TYR A 162 -0.78 9.16 -10.46
C TYR A 162 -1.47 10.26 -9.67
N PRO A 163 -2.21 11.17 -10.33
CA PRO A 163 -2.89 12.27 -9.66
C PRO A 163 -3.88 11.76 -8.61
N ARG A 164 -4.12 12.57 -7.58
CA ARG A 164 -5.07 12.22 -6.51
C ARG A 164 -6.51 12.16 -7.01
N GLU A 165 -6.86 12.94 -8.03
CA GLU A 165 -8.22 12.99 -8.61
C GLU A 165 -9.30 13.05 -7.50
N ASP A 166 -10.23 12.10 -7.49
CA ASP A 166 -11.34 11.97 -6.54
C ASP A 166 -10.96 11.27 -5.21
N PHE A 167 -9.69 10.96 -4.98
CA PHE A 167 -9.26 10.22 -3.79
C PHE A 167 -9.60 10.91 -2.47
N ASP A 168 -9.68 12.25 -2.44
CA ASP A 168 -10.09 12.97 -1.23
C ASP A 168 -11.55 12.63 -0.84
N ARG A 169 -12.43 12.28 -1.80
CA ARG A 169 -13.79 11.78 -1.53
C ARG A 169 -13.79 10.33 -1.04
N VAL A 170 -12.92 9.50 -1.63
CA VAL A 170 -12.72 8.10 -1.20
C VAL A 170 -12.25 8.07 0.26
N LEU A 171 -11.26 8.90 0.62
CA LEU A 171 -10.73 8.99 1.97
C LEU A 171 -11.79 9.45 2.99
N LEU A 172 -12.68 10.36 2.59
CA LEU A 172 -13.81 10.78 3.44
C LEU A 172 -14.77 9.62 3.71
N ASP A 173 -15.13 8.84 2.69
CA ASP A 173 -15.98 7.64 2.84
C ASP A 173 -15.29 6.58 3.71
N PHE A 174 -14.00 6.34 3.50
CA PHE A 174 -13.19 5.44 4.33
C PHE A 174 -13.17 5.85 5.80
N THR A 175 -12.99 7.14 6.06
CA THR A 175 -13.03 7.71 7.41
C THR A 175 -14.41 7.49 8.04
N TRP A 176 -15.48 7.77 7.30
CA TRP A 176 -16.86 7.58 7.76
C TRP A 176 -17.16 6.11 8.08
N ARG A 177 -16.77 5.18 7.19
CA ARG A 177 -16.93 3.73 7.41
C ARG A 177 -16.18 3.26 8.64
N THR A 178 -14.93 3.69 8.80
CA THR A 178 -14.10 3.32 9.95
C THR A 178 -14.73 3.80 11.26
N LEU A 179 -15.12 5.07 11.33
CA LEU A 179 -15.77 5.63 12.51
C LEU A 179 -17.11 4.97 12.83
N SER A 180 -17.91 4.63 11.81
CA SER A 180 -19.26 4.09 12.00
C SER A 180 -19.28 2.60 12.32
N ARG A 181 -18.35 1.82 11.76
CA ARG A 181 -18.38 0.34 11.84
C ARG A 181 -17.35 -0.23 12.79
N GLU A 182 -16.19 0.41 12.90
CA GLU A 182 -15.03 -0.14 13.60
C GLU A 182 -14.14 0.94 14.23
N PRO A 183 -14.70 1.86 15.05
CA PRO A 183 -13.99 3.05 15.54
C PRO A 183 -12.74 2.72 16.37
N LEU A 184 -12.71 1.55 17.02
CA LEU A 184 -11.54 1.07 17.77
C LEU A 184 -10.32 0.83 16.87
N THR A 185 -10.50 0.70 15.56
CA THR A 185 -9.41 0.61 14.58
C THR A 185 -8.59 1.88 14.51
N LEU A 186 -9.14 3.05 14.85
CA LEU A 186 -8.32 4.27 14.95
C LEU A 186 -7.27 4.13 16.06
N VAL A 187 -7.69 3.64 17.23
CA VAL A 187 -6.78 3.44 18.37
C VAL A 187 -5.86 2.25 18.11
N ARG A 188 -6.45 1.09 17.80
CA ARG A 188 -5.76 -0.21 17.72
C ARG A 188 -5.24 -0.57 16.33
N GLY A 189 -5.43 0.26 15.32
CA GLY A 189 -4.96 0.07 13.93
C GLY A 189 -4.07 1.20 13.43
N ILE A 190 -4.25 2.43 13.93
CA ILE A 190 -3.44 3.59 13.53
C ILE A 190 -2.43 3.99 14.62
N PHE A 191 -2.85 4.07 15.89
CA PHE A 191 -1.95 4.54 16.96
C PHE A 191 -1.13 3.44 17.65
N PHE A 192 -1.75 2.32 18.03
CA PHE A 192 -1.17 1.23 18.85
C PHE A 192 -1.35 -0.14 18.21
#